data_AF-A0A7S3KI09-F1
#
_entry.id   AF-A0A7S3KI09-F1
#
_cell.length_a   1.000
_cell.length_b   1.000
_cell.length_c   1.000
_cell.angle_alpha   90.00
_cell.angle_beta   90.00
_cell.angle_gamma   90.00
#
_symmetry.space_group_name_H-M   'P 1'
#
loop_
_entity.id
_entity.type
_entity.pdbx_description
1 polymer ?
#
loop_
_entity_poly.entity_id
_entity_poly.type
_entity_poly.pdbx_seq_one_letter_code
_entity_poly.pdbx_strand_id
1 'polypeptide(L)'
;EKYNLTSRSIIPDIKLVRWKACFFKLCKTLNLYGNLPDIKKRCEVVNEIFETYLQAMAQDPKHVTPVDKKNFEDIVVIAYILLKDSKIYDFSVLNPFNYYAIVMLEIARKNNPSNRDFNLILLELYDKLGCSSRLTDILAHFQTKGDDYEKLGYLKFSHLSEFGIAKGLEATCKQYKTFYDRTLIENKNRVITCFQNKEFEKISEFLDKNESMQGSYFMSCTHLTLLFMSLFKNGNNPHIISGVFSKDFQYLNSLC
;
A
#
# COMPACT_ATOMS: atom_id res chain seq x y z
N GLU A 1 15.02 0.70 -24.85
CA GLU A 1 15.98 1.76 -25.22
C GLU A 1 16.67 2.29 -23.98
N LYS A 2 18.00 2.39 -24.01
CA LYS A 2 18.81 2.96 -22.93
C LYS A 2 18.74 4.49 -23.07
N TYR A 3 18.27 5.17 -22.04
CA TYR A 3 18.35 6.63 -21.98
C TYR A 3 19.83 7.04 -22.02
N ASN A 4 20.26 7.61 -23.15
CA ASN A 4 21.57 8.25 -23.31
C ASN A 4 21.54 9.59 -22.58
N LEU A 5 21.95 9.58 -21.31
CA LEU A 5 22.31 10.79 -20.57
C LEU A 5 23.71 11.24 -21.04
N THR A 6 23.76 12.03 -22.10
CA THR A 6 24.96 12.75 -22.55
C THR A 6 25.25 13.94 -21.65
N SER A 7 25.74 13.64 -20.46
CA SER A 7 26.65 14.47 -19.68
C SER A 7 27.41 13.47 -18.81
N ARG A 8 28.68 13.22 -19.11
CA ARG A 8 29.54 12.33 -18.31
C ARG A 8 29.67 12.92 -16.91
N SER A 9 28.73 12.61 -16.01
CA SER A 9 29.00 12.72 -14.58
C SER A 9 30.02 11.64 -14.30
N ILE A 10 31.22 12.06 -13.89
CA ILE A 10 32.21 11.16 -13.33
C ILE A 10 31.49 10.46 -12.19
N ILE A 11 31.36 9.13 -12.26
CA ILE A 11 30.77 8.35 -11.16
C ILE A 11 31.64 8.65 -9.93
N PRO A 12 31.09 9.33 -8.91
CA PRO A 12 31.89 9.76 -7.77
C PRO A 12 32.32 8.55 -6.94
N ASP A 13 33.36 8.71 -6.11
CA ASP A 13 33.73 7.69 -5.13
C ASP A 13 32.53 7.35 -4.23
N ILE A 14 32.29 6.06 -3.98
CA ILE A 14 31.25 5.56 -3.07
C ILE A 14 31.32 6.25 -1.70
N LYS A 15 32.52 6.64 -1.22
CA LYS A 15 32.65 7.41 0.02
C LYS A 15 31.93 8.76 -0.02
N LEU A 16 32.02 9.47 -1.15
CA LEU A 16 31.33 10.75 -1.33
C LEU A 16 29.82 10.55 -1.38
N VAL A 17 29.36 9.52 -2.09
CA VAL A 17 27.92 9.18 -2.17
C VAL A 17 27.36 8.85 -0.78
N ARG A 18 28.08 8.03 0.01
CA ARG A 18 27.73 7.72 1.41
C ARG A 18 27.67 8.98 2.26
N TRP A 19 28.67 9.87 2.13
CA TRP A 19 28.71 11.11 2.88
C TRP A 19 27.52 12.02 2.57
N LYS A 20 27.18 12.19 1.28
CA LYS A 20 25.97 12.91 0.85
C LYS A 20 24.69 12.28 1.39
N ALA A 21 24.56 10.95 1.32
CA ALA A 21 23.38 10.27 1.87
C ALA A 21 23.21 10.52 3.38
N CYS A 22 24.31 10.44 4.14
CA CYS A 22 24.30 10.80 5.57
C CYS A 22 23.96 12.27 5.79
N PHE A 23 24.52 13.18 5.01
CA PHE A 23 24.22 14.60 5.08
C PHE A 23 22.72 14.88 4.89
N PHE A 24 22.10 14.31 3.84
CA PHE A 24 20.68 14.53 3.60
C PHE A 24 19.79 14.00 4.73
N LYS A 25 20.15 12.84 5.31
CA LYS A 25 19.47 12.28 6.49
C LYS A 25 19.60 13.17 7.72
N LEU A 26 20.80 13.70 7.98
CA LEU A 26 21.03 14.64 9.09
C LEU A 26 20.22 15.92 8.90
N CYS A 27 20.21 16.50 7.69
CA CYS A 27 19.41 17.67 7.37
C CYS A 27 17.90 17.42 7.60
N LYS A 28 17.39 16.23 7.26
CA LYS A 28 15.98 15.87 7.55
C LYS A 28 15.74 15.75 9.06
N THR A 29 16.65 15.08 9.78
CA THR A 29 16.53 14.85 11.23
C THR A 29 16.57 16.15 12.03
N LEU A 30 17.43 17.08 11.62
CA LEU A 30 17.54 18.42 12.21
C LEU A 30 16.45 19.39 11.71
N ASN A 31 15.48 18.90 10.92
CA ASN A 31 14.40 19.68 10.32
C ASN A 31 14.87 20.91 9.50
N LEU A 32 16.07 20.85 8.91
CA LEU A 32 16.61 21.97 8.12
C LEU A 32 15.80 22.21 6.84
N TYR A 33 15.16 21.17 6.32
CA TYR A 33 14.30 21.29 5.14
C TYR A 33 12.94 21.95 5.43
N GLY A 34 12.43 21.87 6.66
CA GLY A 34 11.18 22.52 7.04
C GLY A 34 11.25 24.04 6.90
N ASN A 35 12.46 24.59 7.09
CA ASN A 35 12.73 26.02 6.99
C ASN A 35 12.97 26.52 5.56
N LEU A 36 12.91 25.66 4.52
CA LEU A 36 13.07 26.10 3.14
C LEU A 36 11.77 26.77 2.67
N PRO A 37 11.73 28.10 2.47
CA PRO A 37 10.49 28.81 2.15
C PRO A 37 10.15 28.73 0.66
N ASP A 38 11.15 28.46 -0.18
CA ASP A 38 11.03 28.51 -1.64
C ASP A 38 10.90 27.10 -2.23
N ILE A 39 9.81 26.88 -2.97
CA ILE A 39 9.52 25.66 -3.71
C ILE A 39 10.65 25.34 -4.69
N LYS A 40 11.23 26.36 -5.33
CA LYS A 40 12.33 26.16 -6.28
C LYS A 40 13.54 25.51 -5.59
N LYS A 41 13.93 26.02 -4.41
CA LYS A 41 15.02 25.43 -3.61
C LYS A 41 14.69 24.02 -3.15
N ARG A 42 13.44 23.75 -2.78
CA ARG A 42 13.03 22.37 -2.42
C ARG A 42 13.15 21.42 -3.60
N CYS A 43 12.74 21.83 -4.80
CA CYS A 43 12.93 21.04 -6.02
C CYS A 43 14.41 20.83 -6.36
N GLU A 44 15.25 21.85 -6.18
CA GLU A 44 16.71 21.72 -6.37
C GLU A 44 17.31 20.67 -5.43
N VAL A 45 16.93 20.70 -4.15
CA VAL A 45 17.35 19.69 -3.15
C VAL A 45 16.83 18.29 -3.52
N VAL A 46 15.58 18.18 -3.95
CA VAL A 46 15.01 16.90 -4.42
C VAL A 46 15.81 16.35 -5.61
N ASN A 47 16.13 17.20 -6.59
CA ASN A 47 16.94 16.83 -7.73
C ASN A 47 18.33 16.35 -7.29
N GLU A 48 18.98 17.05 -6.35
CA GLU A 48 20.31 16.66 -5.84
C GLU A 48 20.28 15.32 -5.10
N ILE A 49 19.24 15.11 -4.27
CA ILE A 49 19.03 13.85 -3.56
C ILE A 49 18.85 12.70 -4.57
N PHE A 50 17.99 12.90 -5.57
CA PHE A 50 17.72 11.85 -6.54
C PHE A 50 18.90 11.60 -7.49
N GLU A 51 19.65 12.64 -7.86
CA GLU A 51 20.91 12.48 -8.58
C GLU A 51 21.91 11.65 -7.77
N THR A 52 22.03 11.92 -6.47
CA THR A 52 22.88 11.13 -5.55
C THR A 52 22.43 9.67 -5.50
N TYR A 53 21.12 9.40 -5.50
CA TYR A 53 20.58 8.04 -5.61
C TYR A 53 20.98 7.36 -6.95
N LEU A 54 20.83 8.06 -8.07
CA LEU A 54 21.21 7.52 -9.38
C LEU A 54 22.72 7.24 -9.47
N GLN A 55 23.55 8.13 -8.93
CA GLN A 55 24.99 7.93 -8.81
C GLN A 55 25.31 6.71 -7.94
N ALA A 56 24.54 6.46 -6.88
CA ALA A 56 24.68 5.28 -6.04
C ALA A 56 24.33 3.97 -6.78
N MET A 57 23.28 3.99 -7.60
CA MET A 57 22.87 2.84 -8.43
C MET A 57 23.85 2.56 -9.58
N ALA A 58 24.64 3.55 -9.98
CA ALA A 58 25.69 3.40 -11.00
C ALA A 58 27.01 2.78 -10.47
N GLN A 59 27.15 2.62 -9.15
CA GLN A 59 28.35 2.05 -8.53
C GLN A 59 28.47 0.54 -8.80
N ASP A 60 29.71 0.02 -8.79
CA ASP A 60 29.93 -1.43 -8.84
C ASP A 60 29.26 -2.11 -7.62
N PRO A 61 28.35 -3.09 -7.83
CA PRO A 61 27.69 -3.82 -6.75
C PRO A 61 28.62 -4.42 -5.70
N LYS A 62 29.89 -4.71 -6.05
CA LYS A 62 30.89 -5.24 -5.11
C LYS A 62 31.27 -4.25 -4.01
N HIS A 63 31.16 -2.95 -4.26
CA HIS A 63 31.53 -1.89 -3.33
C HIS A 63 30.35 -1.35 -2.50
N VAL A 64 29.12 -1.77 -2.84
CA VAL A 64 27.88 -1.32 -2.20
C VAL A 64 27.40 -2.38 -1.22
N THR A 65 27.42 -2.06 0.08
CA THR A 65 26.95 -2.96 1.12
C THR A 65 25.41 -2.95 1.21
N PRO A 66 24.78 -3.96 1.83
CA PRO A 66 23.33 -3.93 2.09
C PRO A 66 22.88 -2.71 2.90
N VAL A 67 23.74 -2.23 3.81
CA VAL A 67 23.49 -1.01 4.61
C VAL A 67 23.48 0.23 3.72
N ASP A 68 24.39 0.31 2.75
CA ASP A 68 24.42 1.40 1.78
C ASP A 68 23.15 1.42 0.94
N LYS A 69 22.70 0.26 0.45
CA LYS A 69 21.45 0.16 -0.33
C LYS A 69 20.27 0.74 0.44
N LYS A 70 20.10 0.33 1.70
CA LYS A 70 19.05 0.86 2.57
C LYS A 70 19.19 2.38 2.75
N ASN A 71 20.40 2.88 3.01
CA ASN A 71 20.64 4.32 3.15
C ASN A 71 20.32 5.10 1.88
N PHE A 72 20.59 4.54 0.70
CA PHE A 72 20.26 5.15 -0.58
C PHE A 72 18.76 5.10 -0.87
N GLU A 73 18.07 4.06 -0.44
CA GLU A 73 16.60 4.01 -0.54
C GLU A 73 15.94 5.04 0.39
N ASP A 74 16.45 5.20 1.61
CA ASP A 74 15.94 6.16 2.58
C ASP A 74 16.00 7.61 2.06
N ILE A 75 17.05 7.99 1.30
CA ILE A 75 17.11 9.34 0.73
C ILE A 75 16.06 9.57 -0.35
N VAL A 76 15.64 8.54 -1.09
CA VAL A 76 14.51 8.65 -2.04
C VAL A 76 13.20 8.93 -1.29
N VAL A 77 13.01 8.29 -0.13
CA VAL A 77 11.86 8.58 0.75
C VAL A 77 11.92 10.03 1.26
N ILE A 78 13.10 10.53 1.63
CA ILE A 78 13.29 11.95 2.01
C ILE A 78 12.88 12.87 0.85
N ALA A 79 13.34 12.60 -0.37
CA ALA A 79 12.99 13.37 -1.56
C ALA A 79 11.46 13.40 -1.78
N TYR A 80 10.77 12.27 -1.61
CA TYR A 80 9.31 12.21 -1.67
C TYR A 80 8.66 13.11 -0.61
N ILE A 81 9.12 13.06 0.64
CA ILE A 81 8.57 13.89 1.72
C ILE A 81 8.71 15.38 1.37
N LEU A 82 9.87 15.79 0.84
CA LEU A 82 10.07 17.19 0.41
C LEU A 82 9.12 17.62 -0.70
N LEU A 83 8.85 16.74 -1.68
CA LEU A 83 7.87 16.98 -2.72
C LEU A 83 6.46 17.09 -2.16
N LYS A 84 6.09 16.22 -1.21
CA LYS A 84 4.79 16.23 -0.52
C LYS A 84 4.59 17.54 0.24
N ASP A 85 5.60 17.98 0.98
CA ASP A 85 5.58 19.23 1.76
C ASP A 85 5.56 20.49 0.86
N SER A 86 5.94 20.37 -0.42
CA SER A 86 5.95 21.47 -1.39
C SER A 86 4.61 21.71 -2.08
N LYS A 87 3.60 20.88 -1.83
CA LYS A 87 2.28 21.03 -2.41
C LYS A 87 1.56 22.22 -1.78
N ILE A 88 1.35 23.27 -2.55
CA ILE A 88 0.48 24.39 -2.17
C ILE A 88 -0.99 23.93 -2.13
N TYR A 89 -1.37 23.01 -3.02
CA TYR A 89 -2.72 22.47 -3.15
C TYR A 89 -2.68 20.94 -3.19
N ASP A 90 -3.02 20.30 -2.07
CA ASP A 90 -3.06 18.83 -1.97
C ASP A 90 -4.29 18.21 -2.68
N PHE A 91 -5.33 19.02 -2.94
CA PHE A 91 -6.56 18.57 -3.57
C PHE A 91 -6.43 18.21 -5.06
N SER A 92 -5.41 18.75 -5.75
CA SER A 92 -5.22 18.41 -7.17
C SER A 92 -4.50 17.08 -7.30
N VAL A 93 -5.26 16.07 -7.71
CA VAL A 93 -4.73 14.75 -8.11
C VAL A 93 -3.66 14.90 -9.20
N LEU A 94 -3.84 15.84 -10.13
CA LEU A 94 -2.95 16.11 -11.27
C LEU A 94 -1.78 17.04 -10.94
N ASN A 95 -1.43 17.22 -9.66
CA ASN A 95 -0.31 18.05 -9.27
C ASN A 95 1.00 17.52 -9.88
N PRO A 96 1.82 18.36 -10.57
CA PRO A 96 3.10 17.95 -11.15
C PRO A 96 4.05 17.26 -10.16
N PHE A 97 3.98 17.61 -8.86
CA PHE A 97 4.78 16.95 -7.83
C PHE A 97 4.38 15.49 -7.59
N ASN A 98 3.11 15.11 -7.82
CA ASN A 98 2.68 13.71 -7.77
C ASN A 98 3.33 12.92 -8.90
N TYR A 99 3.31 13.44 -10.12
CA TYR A 99 3.97 12.80 -11.26
C TYR A 99 5.48 12.70 -11.05
N TYR A 100 6.10 13.75 -10.52
CA TYR A 100 7.52 13.72 -10.22
C TYR A 100 7.85 12.63 -9.20
N ALA A 101 7.09 12.57 -8.10
CA ALA A 101 7.23 11.51 -7.10
C ALA A 101 7.04 10.10 -7.70
N ILE A 102 6.03 9.90 -8.54
CA ILE A 102 5.76 8.60 -9.17
C ILE A 102 6.94 8.17 -10.05
N VAL A 103 7.43 9.06 -10.93
CA VAL A 103 8.57 8.73 -11.81
C VAL A 103 9.80 8.36 -10.99
N MET A 104 10.11 9.16 -9.96
CA MET A 104 11.23 8.93 -9.06
C MET A 104 11.12 7.56 -8.37
N LEU A 105 9.95 7.26 -7.80
CA LEU A 105 9.69 6.03 -7.05
C LEU A 105 9.63 4.80 -7.96
N GLU A 106 9.08 4.89 -9.17
CA GLU A 106 9.08 3.77 -10.13
C GLU A 106 10.51 3.43 -10.60
N ILE A 107 11.36 4.45 -10.81
CA ILE A 107 12.79 4.22 -11.09
C ILE A 107 13.47 3.55 -9.88
N ALA A 108 13.19 3.99 -8.66
CA ALA A 108 13.76 3.40 -7.46
C ALA A 108 13.28 1.95 -7.25
N ARG A 109 11.98 1.72 -7.37
CA ARG A 109 11.32 0.40 -7.27
C ARG A 109 11.83 -0.59 -8.32
N LYS A 110 12.17 -0.14 -9.53
CA LYS A 110 12.78 -1.02 -10.54
C LYS A 110 14.10 -1.63 -10.05
N ASN A 111 14.86 -0.91 -9.22
CA ASN A 111 16.12 -1.40 -8.64
C ASN A 111 15.89 -2.27 -7.40
N ASN A 112 14.86 -1.97 -6.60
CA ASN A 112 14.42 -2.80 -5.48
C ASN A 112 12.88 -2.91 -5.41
N PRO A 113 12.28 -3.92 -6.08
CA PRO A 113 10.83 -4.10 -6.09
C PRO A 113 10.22 -4.47 -4.73
N SER A 114 11.05 -4.99 -3.82
CA SER A 114 10.63 -5.48 -2.50
C SER A 114 10.65 -4.39 -1.43
N ASN A 115 11.07 -3.15 -1.75
CA ASN A 115 11.07 -2.06 -0.79
C ASN A 115 9.63 -1.69 -0.41
N ARG A 116 9.28 -1.89 0.86
CA ARG A 116 7.92 -1.67 1.39
C ARG A 116 7.52 -0.19 1.34
N ASP A 117 8.44 0.72 1.63
CA ASP A 117 8.14 2.16 1.68
C ASP A 117 7.80 2.69 0.29
N PHE A 118 8.56 2.32 -0.74
CA PHE A 118 8.27 2.69 -2.12
C PHE A 118 6.90 2.17 -2.57
N ASN A 119 6.60 0.92 -2.25
CA ASN A 119 5.33 0.30 -2.61
C ASN A 119 4.15 0.98 -1.90
N LEU A 120 4.26 1.28 -0.61
CA LEU A 120 3.21 1.98 0.13
C LEU A 120 2.97 3.41 -0.38
N ILE A 121 4.04 4.15 -0.68
CA ILE A 121 3.92 5.51 -1.23
C ILE A 121 3.31 5.48 -2.64
N LEU A 122 3.74 4.55 -3.49
CA LEU A 122 3.16 4.38 -4.83
C LEU A 122 1.69 3.96 -4.76
N LEU A 123 1.29 3.13 -3.79
CA LEU A 123 -0.12 2.81 -3.56
C LEU A 123 -0.93 4.07 -3.25
N GLU A 124 -0.47 4.94 -2.34
CA GLU A 124 -1.14 6.22 -2.04
C GLU A 124 -1.28 7.11 -3.29
N LEU A 125 -0.23 7.19 -4.11
CA LEU A 125 -0.22 8.04 -5.31
C LEU A 125 -1.11 7.50 -6.42
N TYR A 126 -1.08 6.18 -6.68
CA TYR A 126 -1.91 5.54 -7.70
C TYR A 126 -3.38 5.46 -7.30
N ASP A 127 -3.66 5.32 -6.00
CA ASP A 127 -5.01 5.37 -5.46
C ASP A 127 -5.66 6.72 -5.79
N LYS A 128 -4.99 7.83 -5.44
CA LYS A 128 -5.44 9.19 -5.77
C LYS A 128 -5.65 9.41 -7.27
N LEU A 129 -4.84 8.78 -8.12
CA LEU A 129 -4.90 8.92 -9.58
C LEU A 129 -5.91 7.99 -10.27
N GLY A 130 -6.56 7.07 -9.55
CA GLY A 130 -7.45 6.08 -10.18
C GLY A 130 -6.72 5.03 -11.01
N CYS A 131 -5.43 4.80 -10.77
CA CYS A 131 -4.60 3.89 -11.55
C CYS A 131 -4.73 2.43 -11.06
N SER A 132 -5.91 1.84 -11.26
CA SER A 132 -6.27 0.56 -10.63
C SER A 132 -5.45 -0.65 -11.06
N SER A 133 -4.95 -0.65 -12.30
CA SER A 133 -4.05 -1.71 -12.80
C SER A 133 -2.75 -1.71 -12.01
N ARG A 134 -2.11 -0.53 -11.87
CA ARG A 134 -0.87 -0.36 -11.11
C ARG A 134 -1.03 -0.64 -9.63
N LEU A 135 -2.15 -0.20 -9.05
CA LEU A 135 -2.48 -0.50 -7.66
C LEU A 135 -2.61 -2.01 -7.44
N THR A 136 -3.28 -2.72 -8.33
CA THR A 136 -3.44 -4.18 -8.26
C THR A 136 -2.09 -4.91 -8.41
N ASP A 137 -1.24 -4.47 -9.34
CA ASP A 137 0.10 -5.02 -9.55
C ASP A 137 0.95 -4.90 -8.28
N ILE A 138 0.95 -3.73 -7.64
CA ILE A 138 1.72 -3.50 -6.41
C ILE A 138 1.17 -4.33 -5.25
N LEU A 139 -0.15 -4.37 -5.08
CA LEU A 139 -0.78 -5.18 -4.02
C LEU A 139 -0.46 -6.67 -4.16
N ALA A 140 -0.30 -7.18 -5.38
CA ALA A 140 0.08 -8.58 -5.62
C ALA A 140 1.49 -8.91 -5.10
N HIS A 141 2.38 -7.92 -4.96
CA HIS A 141 3.72 -8.11 -4.41
C HIS A 141 3.77 -8.16 -2.89
N PHE A 142 2.74 -7.67 -2.20
CA PHE A 142 2.66 -7.81 -0.75
C PHE A 142 2.28 -9.25 -0.39
N GLN A 143 3.23 -10.00 0.18
CA GLN A 143 2.93 -11.28 0.85
C GLN A 143 2.12 -10.98 2.11
N THR A 144 0.80 -10.94 1.96
CA THR A 144 -0.09 -10.55 3.04
C THR A 144 -0.53 -11.76 3.84
N LYS A 145 -0.24 -11.74 5.14
CA LYS A 145 -0.77 -12.65 6.17
C LYS A 145 -1.18 -11.81 7.38
N GLY A 146 -2.21 -12.25 8.11
CA GLY A 146 -2.66 -11.56 9.32
C GLY A 146 -3.25 -10.17 9.03
N ASP A 147 -3.03 -9.23 9.93
CA ASP A 147 -3.72 -7.92 9.95
C ASP A 147 -3.40 -7.03 8.73
N ASP A 148 -2.22 -7.21 8.12
CA ASP A 148 -1.85 -6.50 6.89
C ASP A 148 -2.73 -6.94 5.70
N TYR A 149 -3.29 -8.16 5.73
CA TYR A 149 -4.22 -8.65 4.71
C TYR A 149 -5.52 -7.83 4.68
N GLU A 150 -6.09 -7.56 5.84
CA GLU A 150 -7.33 -6.79 5.96
C GLU A 150 -7.13 -5.31 5.56
N LYS A 151 -6.05 -4.67 6.04
CA LYS A 151 -5.76 -3.26 5.73
C LYS A 151 -5.56 -3.03 4.22
N LEU A 152 -4.77 -3.90 3.58
CA LEU A 152 -4.53 -3.82 2.14
C LEU A 152 -5.76 -4.24 1.32
N GLY A 153 -6.58 -5.13 1.88
CA GLY A 153 -7.90 -5.48 1.35
C GLY A 153 -8.85 -4.30 1.32
N TYR A 154 -8.93 -3.56 2.42
CA TYR A 154 -9.72 -2.34 2.53
C TYR A 154 -9.28 -1.29 1.51
N LEU A 155 -7.97 -1.05 1.37
CA LEU A 155 -7.45 -0.12 0.37
C LEU A 155 -7.89 -0.51 -1.05
N LYS A 156 -7.74 -1.79 -1.41
CA LYS A 156 -8.18 -2.31 -2.71
C LYS A 156 -9.69 -2.15 -2.90
N PHE A 157 -10.48 -2.43 -1.86
CA PHE A 157 -11.92 -2.31 -1.88
C PHE A 157 -12.36 -0.85 -2.08
N SER A 158 -11.82 0.09 -1.30
CA SER A 158 -12.15 1.52 -1.39
C SER A 158 -11.85 2.03 -2.79
N HIS A 159 -10.65 1.75 -3.30
CA HIS A 159 -10.24 2.13 -4.64
C HIS A 159 -11.19 1.62 -5.73
N LEU A 160 -11.46 0.31 -5.73
CA LEU A 160 -12.30 -0.29 -6.78
C LEU A 160 -13.76 0.20 -6.68
N SER A 161 -14.23 0.54 -5.48
CA SER A 161 -15.54 1.12 -5.24
C SER A 161 -15.63 2.55 -5.75
N GLU A 162 -14.67 3.40 -5.40
CA GLU A 162 -14.64 4.82 -5.78
C GLU A 162 -14.51 5.01 -7.29
N PHE A 163 -13.68 4.20 -7.95
CA PHE A 163 -13.45 4.28 -9.40
C PHE A 163 -14.41 3.40 -10.22
N GLY A 164 -15.41 2.77 -9.60
CA GLY A 164 -16.50 2.06 -10.30
C GLY A 164 -16.09 0.77 -11.02
N ILE A 165 -15.07 0.06 -10.54
CA ILE A 165 -14.55 -1.17 -11.17
C ILE A 165 -15.29 -2.38 -10.63
N ALA A 166 -16.54 -2.56 -11.07
CA ALA A 166 -17.48 -3.53 -10.52
C ALA A 166 -16.96 -4.99 -10.52
N LYS A 167 -16.36 -5.46 -11.62
CA LYS A 167 -15.85 -6.84 -11.72
C LYS A 167 -14.71 -7.11 -10.72
N GLY A 168 -13.77 -6.17 -10.61
CA GLY A 168 -12.65 -6.27 -9.68
C GLY A 168 -13.12 -6.19 -8.23
N LEU A 169 -14.08 -5.30 -7.94
CA LEU A 169 -14.67 -5.15 -6.62
C LEU A 169 -15.41 -6.41 -6.18
N GLU A 170 -16.23 -7.00 -7.05
CA GLU A 170 -16.93 -8.26 -6.76
C GLU A 170 -15.96 -9.40 -6.46
N ALA A 171 -14.92 -9.55 -7.30
CA ALA A 171 -13.89 -10.57 -7.09
C ALA A 171 -13.16 -10.38 -5.75
N THR A 172 -12.84 -9.12 -5.42
CA THR A 172 -12.21 -8.76 -4.14
C THR A 172 -13.12 -9.11 -2.96
N CYS A 173 -14.40 -8.72 -3.00
CA CYS A 173 -15.34 -9.04 -1.92
C CYS A 173 -15.53 -10.55 -1.75
N LYS A 174 -15.61 -11.33 -2.84
CA LYS A 174 -15.70 -12.81 -2.77
C LYS A 174 -14.45 -13.44 -2.16
N GLN A 175 -13.27 -12.90 -2.51
CA GLN A 175 -12.00 -13.36 -1.95
C GLN A 175 -11.97 -13.14 -0.43
N TYR A 176 -12.31 -11.94 0.04
CA TYR A 176 -12.28 -11.62 1.47
C TYR A 176 -13.40 -12.33 2.25
N LYS A 177 -14.60 -12.51 1.66
CA LYS A 177 -15.65 -13.34 2.26
C LYS A 177 -15.16 -14.77 2.50
N THR A 178 -14.59 -15.40 1.48
CA THR A 178 -14.01 -16.75 1.59
C THR A 178 -12.92 -16.82 2.65
N PHE A 179 -12.09 -15.77 2.75
CA PHE A 179 -11.07 -15.67 3.79
C PHE A 179 -11.69 -15.65 5.20
N TYR A 180 -12.64 -14.76 5.48
CA TYR A 180 -13.30 -14.68 6.78
C TYR A 180 -14.02 -15.98 7.13
N ASP A 181 -14.81 -16.54 6.21
CA ASP A 181 -15.54 -17.79 6.43
C ASP A 181 -14.58 -18.93 6.79
N ARG A 182 -13.47 -19.07 6.04
CA ARG A 182 -12.47 -20.09 6.31
C ARG A 182 -11.77 -19.87 7.65
N THR A 183 -11.33 -18.65 7.94
CA THR A 183 -10.58 -18.36 9.18
C THR A 183 -11.45 -18.52 10.43
N LEU A 184 -12.73 -18.16 10.37
CA LEU A 184 -13.68 -18.40 11.46
C LEU A 184 -13.85 -19.90 11.73
N ILE A 185 -13.98 -20.72 10.68
CA ILE A 185 -14.08 -22.18 10.81
C ILE A 185 -12.77 -22.78 11.35
N GLU A 186 -11.62 -22.37 10.82
CA GLU A 186 -10.31 -22.81 11.27
C GLU A 186 -10.07 -22.50 12.75
N ASN A 187 -10.42 -21.29 13.20
CA ASN A 187 -10.30 -20.91 14.61
C ASN A 187 -11.24 -21.71 15.50
N LYS A 188 -12.48 -21.98 15.08
CA LYS A 188 -13.42 -22.86 15.82
C LYS A 188 -12.85 -24.28 15.97
N ASN A 189 -12.27 -24.83 14.92
CA ASN A 189 -11.63 -26.15 14.96
C ASN A 189 -10.41 -26.15 15.89
N ARG A 190 -9.60 -25.08 15.88
CA ARG A 190 -8.46 -24.93 16.80
C ARG A 190 -8.89 -24.85 18.26
N VAL A 191 -10.00 -24.19 18.56
CA VAL A 191 -10.59 -24.19 19.92
C VAL A 191 -10.87 -25.64 20.36
N ILE A 192 -11.50 -26.45 19.52
CA ILE A 192 -11.77 -27.87 19.82
C ILE A 192 -10.48 -28.65 20.07
N THR A 193 -9.45 -28.44 19.23
CA THR A 193 -8.14 -29.08 19.41
C THR A 193 -7.45 -28.65 20.71
N CYS A 194 -7.51 -27.37 21.07
CA CYS A 194 -6.96 -26.87 22.33
C CYS A 194 -7.69 -27.49 23.54
N PHE A 195 -9.00 -27.70 23.46
CA PHE A 195 -9.75 -28.45 24.47
C PHE A 195 -9.25 -29.90 24.61
N GLN A 196 -9.03 -30.60 23.49
CA GLN A 196 -8.51 -31.97 23.50
C GLN A 196 -7.09 -32.07 24.08
N ASN A 197 -6.25 -31.08 23.77
CA ASN A 197 -4.85 -31.02 24.20
C ASN A 197 -4.65 -30.36 25.57
N LYS A 198 -5.72 -29.91 26.24
CA LYS A 198 -5.70 -29.18 27.53
C LYS A 198 -4.89 -27.87 27.49
N GLU A 199 -4.82 -27.23 26.32
CA GLU A 199 -4.16 -25.93 26.11
C GLU A 199 -5.16 -24.77 26.32
N PHE A 200 -5.68 -24.64 27.54
CA PHE A 200 -6.79 -23.70 27.83
C PHE A 200 -6.43 -22.22 27.64
N GLU A 201 -5.16 -21.85 27.84
CA GLU A 201 -4.69 -20.47 27.68
C GLU A 201 -4.90 -19.93 26.26
N LYS A 202 -4.72 -20.78 25.24
CA LYS A 202 -4.87 -20.39 23.82
C LYS A 202 -6.32 -20.30 23.37
N ILE A 203 -7.27 -20.83 24.15
CA ILE A 203 -8.69 -20.83 23.78
C ILE A 203 -9.22 -19.39 23.78
N SER A 204 -8.87 -18.59 24.78
CA SER A 204 -9.26 -17.17 24.85
C SER A 204 -8.79 -16.43 23.61
N GLU A 205 -7.52 -16.62 23.21
CA GLU A 205 -6.95 -15.95 22.05
C GLU A 205 -7.73 -16.24 20.75
N PHE A 206 -8.17 -17.48 20.53
CA PHE A 206 -8.95 -17.83 19.34
C PHE A 206 -10.40 -17.33 19.39
N LEU A 207 -10.99 -17.24 20.59
CA LEU A 207 -12.33 -16.67 20.78
C LEU A 207 -12.30 -15.15 20.56
N ASP A 208 -11.37 -14.44 21.18
CA ASP A 208 -11.19 -13.00 21.04
C ASP A 208 -10.92 -12.62 19.58
N LYS A 209 -10.11 -13.43 18.88
CA LYS A 209 -9.86 -13.24 17.45
C LYS A 209 -11.10 -13.43 16.60
N ASN A 210 -11.95 -14.41 16.92
CA ASN A 210 -13.21 -14.62 16.20
C ASN A 210 -14.19 -13.47 16.43
N GLU A 211 -14.32 -13.00 17.66
CA GLU A 211 -15.17 -11.86 17.99
C GLU A 211 -14.69 -10.60 17.26
N SER A 212 -13.38 -10.32 17.28
CA SER A 212 -12.79 -9.20 16.54
C SER A 212 -13.04 -9.28 15.03
N MET A 213 -12.93 -10.47 14.43
CA MET A 213 -13.21 -10.65 12.99
C MET A 213 -14.69 -10.51 12.66
N GLN A 214 -15.58 -11.04 13.50
CA GLN A 214 -17.03 -10.90 13.31
C GLN A 214 -17.50 -9.45 13.47
N GLY A 215 -16.84 -8.68 14.32
CA GLY A 215 -17.02 -7.24 14.46
C GLY A 215 -16.21 -6.38 13.47
N SER A 216 -15.53 -6.96 12.49
CA SER A 216 -14.76 -6.19 11.51
C SER A 216 -15.68 -5.37 10.60
N TYR A 217 -15.46 -4.06 10.57
CA TYR A 217 -16.13 -3.15 9.65
C TYR A 217 -15.90 -3.54 8.18
N PHE A 218 -14.68 -3.98 7.84
CA PHE A 218 -14.36 -4.37 6.47
C PHE A 218 -15.13 -5.61 6.04
N MET A 219 -15.29 -6.60 6.94
CA MET A 219 -16.14 -7.75 6.69
C MET A 219 -17.58 -7.33 6.36
N SER A 220 -18.16 -6.42 7.15
CA SER A 220 -19.51 -5.88 6.90
C SER A 220 -19.60 -5.17 5.54
N CYS A 221 -18.61 -4.34 5.17
CA CYS A 221 -18.56 -3.67 3.87
C CYS A 221 -18.53 -4.66 2.70
N THR A 222 -17.73 -5.72 2.79
CA THR A 222 -17.67 -6.74 1.72
C THR A 222 -18.99 -7.49 1.58
N HIS A 223 -19.66 -7.81 2.68
CA HIS A 223 -20.97 -8.47 2.67
C HIS A 223 -22.04 -7.57 2.06
N LEU A 224 -22.16 -6.32 2.54
CA LEU A 224 -23.08 -5.31 2.02
C LEU A 224 -22.89 -5.07 0.52
N THR A 225 -21.64 -4.99 0.07
CA THR A 225 -21.33 -4.76 -1.34
C THR A 225 -21.76 -5.94 -2.21
N LEU A 226 -21.54 -7.18 -1.76
CA LEU A 226 -21.99 -8.37 -2.48
C LEU A 226 -23.52 -8.46 -2.53
N LEU A 227 -24.20 -8.12 -1.43
CA LEU A 227 -25.66 -8.02 -1.38
C LEU A 227 -26.15 -7.00 -2.41
N PHE A 228 -25.61 -5.77 -2.37
CA PHE A 228 -25.99 -4.70 -3.28
C PHE A 228 -25.76 -5.07 -4.75
N MET A 229 -24.60 -5.66 -5.05
CA MET A 229 -24.31 -6.16 -6.40
C MET A 229 -25.27 -7.27 -6.84
N SER A 230 -25.64 -8.18 -5.93
CA SER A 230 -26.61 -9.24 -6.22
C SER A 230 -28.00 -8.67 -6.52
N LEU A 231 -28.46 -7.70 -5.72
CA LEU A 231 -29.72 -7.00 -5.93
C LEU A 231 -29.72 -6.27 -7.27
N PHE A 232 -28.66 -5.55 -7.60
CA PHE A 232 -28.56 -4.82 -8.86
C PHE A 232 -28.56 -5.76 -10.09
N LYS A 233 -27.80 -6.87 -10.03
CA LYS A 233 -27.76 -7.86 -11.12
C LYS A 233 -29.08 -8.60 -11.31
N ASN A 234 -29.79 -8.86 -10.21
CA ASN A 234 -31.01 -9.66 -10.22
C ASN A 234 -32.28 -8.81 -10.07
N GLY A 235 -32.20 -7.49 -10.24
CA GLY A 235 -33.30 -6.54 -10.01
C GLY A 235 -34.59 -6.85 -10.79
N ASN A 236 -34.46 -7.56 -11.90
CA ASN A 236 -35.59 -7.97 -12.74
C ASN A 236 -36.12 -9.38 -12.43
N ASN A 237 -35.57 -10.09 -11.44
CA ASN A 237 -35.96 -11.45 -11.07
C ASN A 237 -36.49 -11.52 -9.63
N PRO A 238 -37.82 -11.41 -9.42
CA PRO A 238 -38.45 -11.35 -8.11
C PRO A 238 -38.15 -12.56 -7.21
N HIS A 239 -37.98 -13.74 -7.80
CA HIS A 239 -37.70 -14.97 -7.05
C HIS A 239 -36.31 -14.98 -6.43
N ILE A 240 -35.32 -14.46 -7.16
CA ILE A 240 -33.94 -14.35 -6.65
C ILE A 240 -33.87 -13.25 -5.58
N ILE A 241 -34.56 -12.13 -5.81
CA ILE A 241 -34.64 -11.02 -4.84
C ILE A 241 -35.24 -11.51 -3.51
N SER A 242 -36.35 -12.24 -3.54
CA SER A 242 -36.96 -12.82 -2.34
C SER A 242 -36.00 -13.76 -1.58
N GLY A 243 -35.18 -14.54 -2.30
CA GLY A 243 -34.12 -15.36 -1.71
C GLY A 243 -33.00 -14.55 -1.04
N VAL A 244 -32.59 -13.43 -1.65
CA VAL A 244 -31.60 -12.50 -1.08
C VAL A 244 -32.12 -11.83 0.18
N PHE A 245 -33.36 -11.33 0.16
CA PHE A 245 -33.98 -10.70 1.34
C PHE A 245 -34.22 -11.68 2.50
N SER A 246 -34.53 -12.95 2.22
CA SER A 246 -34.78 -13.93 3.27
C SER A 246 -33.50 -14.45 3.96
N LYS A 247 -32.38 -14.55 3.23
CA LYS A 247 -31.12 -15.09 3.76
C LYS A 247 -30.14 -14.04 4.25
N ASP A 248 -29.97 -12.95 3.51
CA ASP A 248 -28.85 -12.04 3.74
C ASP A 248 -29.23 -10.82 4.60
N PHE A 249 -30.51 -10.42 4.66
CA PHE A 249 -30.96 -9.34 5.56
C PHE A 249 -31.02 -9.75 7.04
N GLN A 250 -31.06 -11.05 7.35
CA GLN A 250 -30.92 -11.52 8.73
C GLN A 250 -29.56 -11.12 9.33
N TYR A 251 -28.50 -11.11 8.52
CA TYR A 251 -27.18 -10.65 8.93
C TYR A 251 -27.15 -9.13 9.18
N LEU A 252 -27.84 -8.34 8.35
CA LEU A 252 -27.94 -6.88 8.56
C LEU A 252 -28.68 -6.51 9.84
N ASN A 253 -29.76 -7.22 10.16
CA ASN A 253 -30.46 -7.02 11.43
C ASN A 253 -29.63 -7.42 12.65
N SER A 254 -28.55 -8.20 12.49
CA SER A 254 -27.64 -8.55 13.59
C SER A 254 -26.50 -7.54 13.79
N LEU A 255 -26.33 -6.58 12.86
CA LEU A 255 -25.31 -5.53 12.91
C LEU A 255 -25.83 -4.18 13.46
N CYS A 256 -27.14 -3.96 13.44
CA CYS A 256 -27.83 -2.78 13.97
C CYS A 256 -28.37 -3.05 15.39
#